data_AF-Q8T3Q0-F1
#
_entry.id   AF-Q8T3Q0-F1
#
_cell.length_a   1.000
_cell.length_b   1.000
_cell.length_c   1.000
_cell.angle_alpha   90.00
_cell.angle_beta   90.00
_cell.angle_gamma   90.00
#
_symmetry.space_group_name_H-M   'P 1'
#
loop_
_entity.id
_entity.type
_entity.pdbx_description
1 polymer ?
#
loop_
_entity_poly.entity_id
_entity_poly.type
_entity_poly.pdbx_seq_one_letter_code
_entity_poly.pdbx_strand_id
1 'polypeptide(L)'
;MDVDELISSSKLLKHWPSLFITLALIWIVKRLFFKGNRVLKTYNLDEQVEEEVEHFADLGDELQPALEDKPHVPFVPGQNLNPNGAKRLYELMRGRRSIRSFSSHPKPDLSVIEDCIRAAGTAPSGAHTEPWTYCVVQEPELKRSIREIVEQEELVNYSQRMHPQWVTDLRPLQTNHVKEYLTEAPYLILIFKQTYGLSENGKRMRRHYYNEISTSIAAGILLCALQAAGLASLVTTPLNCGPALRNLLGRPVNEKLLILLPVGYPKDGCTVPDLARKNLSNIMVTF
;
A
#
# COMPACT_ATOMS: atom_id res chain seq x y z
N MET A 1 -40.54 59.90 -11.52
CA MET A 1 -40.43 58.60 -12.19
C MET A 1 -41.14 57.62 -11.29
N ASP A 2 -42.33 57.23 -11.73
CA ASP A 2 -43.33 56.52 -10.94
C ASP A 2 -42.86 55.09 -10.65
N VAL A 3 -43.21 54.54 -9.49
CA VAL A 3 -42.87 53.14 -9.13
C VAL A 3 -43.43 52.17 -10.18
N ASP A 4 -44.55 52.53 -10.80
CA ASP A 4 -45.19 51.78 -11.89
C ASP A 4 -44.37 51.76 -13.20
N GLU A 5 -43.54 52.78 -13.44
CA GLU A 5 -42.63 52.84 -14.60
C GLU A 5 -41.44 51.89 -14.43
N LEU A 6 -40.97 51.73 -13.19
CA LEU A 6 -39.90 50.78 -12.85
C LEU A 6 -40.38 49.32 -12.95
N ILE A 7 -41.64 49.06 -12.58
CA ILE A 7 -42.26 47.74 -12.64
C ILE A 7 -42.58 47.34 -14.09
N SER A 8 -43.02 48.28 -14.93
CA SER A 8 -43.40 47.99 -16.33
C SER A 8 -42.22 47.78 -17.29
N SER A 9 -41.04 48.33 -16.98
CA SER A 9 -39.82 48.22 -17.79
C SER A 9 -38.95 47.01 -17.46
N SER A 10 -39.15 46.39 -16.30
CA SER A 10 -38.39 45.21 -15.88
C SER A 10 -38.93 43.93 -16.55
N LYS A 11 -38.18 43.43 -17.53
CA LYS A 11 -38.43 42.11 -18.16
C LYS A 11 -38.50 40.97 -17.12
N LEU A 12 -37.83 41.13 -15.98
CA LEU A 12 -37.77 40.14 -14.91
C LEU A 12 -39.10 40.04 -14.14
N LEU A 13 -39.75 41.17 -13.87
CA LEU A 13 -41.08 41.22 -13.25
C LEU A 13 -42.18 40.79 -14.24
N LYS A 14 -42.03 41.15 -15.52
CA LYS A 14 -42.98 40.79 -16.58
C LYS A 14 -43.04 39.28 -16.85
N HIS A 15 -41.93 38.57 -16.66
CA HIS A 15 -41.80 37.13 -16.88
C HIS A 15 -41.58 36.32 -15.60
N TRP A 16 -41.74 36.94 -14.42
CA TRP A 16 -41.64 36.28 -13.13
C TRP A 16 -42.55 35.04 -13.02
N PRO A 17 -43.82 35.04 -13.48
CA PRO A 17 -44.66 33.85 -13.41
C PRO A 17 -44.07 32.67 -14.18
N SER A 18 -43.51 32.91 -15.38
CA SER A 18 -42.83 31.89 -16.19
C SER A 18 -41.50 31.41 -15.58
N LEU A 19 -40.75 32.29 -14.90
CA LEU A 19 -39.56 31.91 -14.13
C LEU A 19 -39.91 31.04 -12.92
N PHE A 20 -41.01 31.37 -12.24
CA PHE A 20 -41.52 30.57 -11.13
C PHE A 20 -41.99 29.19 -11.58
N ILE A 21 -42.71 29.13 -12.70
CA ILE A 21 -43.17 27.86 -13.30
C ILE A 21 -41.98 27.01 -13.73
N THR A 22 -40.96 27.59 -14.38
CA THR A 22 -39.77 26.83 -14.80
C THR A 22 -38.94 26.34 -13.60
N LEU A 23 -38.76 27.15 -12.56
CA LEU A 23 -38.11 26.72 -11.31
C LEU A 23 -38.92 25.64 -10.59
N ALA A 24 -40.25 25.76 -10.54
CA ALA A 24 -41.12 24.73 -10.00
C ALA A 24 -41.05 23.44 -10.83
N LEU A 25 -41.00 23.52 -12.16
CA LEU A 25 -40.83 22.36 -13.04
C LEU A 25 -39.48 21.68 -12.81
N ILE A 26 -38.39 22.45 -12.71
CA ILE A 26 -37.05 21.93 -12.41
C ILE A 26 -37.04 21.26 -11.03
N TRP A 27 -37.71 21.84 -10.04
CA TRP A 27 -37.83 21.26 -8.71
C TRP A 27 -38.65 19.96 -8.72
N ILE A 28 -39.77 19.91 -9.46
CA ILE A 28 -40.60 18.72 -9.65
C ILE A 28 -39.82 17.63 -10.39
N VAL A 29 -39.11 17.97 -11.47
CA VAL A 29 -38.26 17.04 -12.23
C VAL A 29 -37.12 16.52 -11.35
N LYS A 30 -36.45 17.37 -10.57
CA LYS A 30 -35.48 16.90 -9.56
C LYS A 30 -36.14 15.99 -8.53
N ARG A 31 -37.32 16.32 -8.04
CA ARG A 31 -38.02 15.51 -7.02
C ARG A 31 -38.54 14.18 -7.57
N LEU A 32 -38.86 14.10 -8.85
CA LEU A 32 -39.32 12.89 -9.54
C LEU A 32 -38.16 12.01 -10.03
N PHE A 33 -37.08 12.60 -10.56
CA PHE A 33 -35.92 11.86 -11.08
C PHE A 33 -34.82 11.58 -10.04
N PHE A 34 -34.64 12.44 -9.02
CA PHE A 34 -33.65 12.23 -7.95
C PHE A 34 -34.24 11.63 -6.67
N LYS A 35 -35.54 11.35 -6.60
CA LYS A 35 -36.07 10.29 -5.71
C LYS A 35 -35.78 8.91 -6.33
N GLY A 36 -34.52 8.66 -6.67
CA GLY A 36 -34.06 7.28 -6.70
C GLY A 36 -34.17 6.77 -5.29
N ASN A 37 -35.23 6.03 -4.98
CA ASN A 37 -35.30 5.19 -3.80
C ASN A 37 -33.99 4.39 -3.79
N ARG A 38 -33.05 4.75 -2.91
CA ARG A 38 -32.01 3.81 -2.50
C ARG A 38 -32.76 2.70 -1.79
N VAL A 39 -33.20 1.71 -2.54
CA VAL A 39 -33.59 0.42 -2.00
C VAL A 39 -32.31 -0.08 -1.32
N LEU A 40 -32.27 -0.03 0.01
CA LEU A 40 -31.30 -0.82 0.74
C LEU A 40 -31.56 -2.26 0.29
N LYS A 41 -30.61 -2.85 -0.46
CA LYS A 41 -30.59 -4.29 -0.63
C LYS A 41 -30.28 -4.87 0.75
N THR A 42 -31.33 -5.15 1.51
CA THR A 42 -31.21 -6.00 2.69
C THR A 42 -30.85 -7.38 2.17
N TYR A 43 -29.63 -7.83 2.42
CA TYR A 43 -29.23 -9.19 2.10
C TYR A 43 -30.01 -10.12 3.03
N ASN A 44 -30.91 -10.94 2.48
CA ASN A 44 -31.67 -11.90 3.27
C ASN A 44 -30.80 -13.14 3.47
N LEU A 45 -30.34 -13.38 4.70
CA LEU A 45 -29.49 -14.54 5.04
C LEU A 45 -30.25 -15.87 4.96
N ASP A 46 -31.58 -15.81 4.92
CA ASP A 46 -32.45 -17.00 4.93
C ASP A 46 -32.59 -17.65 3.55
N GLU A 47 -32.25 -16.95 2.46
CA GLU A 47 -32.27 -17.52 1.11
C GLU A 47 -30.86 -18.00 0.73
N GLN A 48 -30.68 -19.33 0.79
CA GLN A 48 -29.53 -20.12 0.32
C GLN A 48 -28.34 -20.29 1.28
N VAL A 49 -28.52 -21.16 2.27
CA VAL A 49 -27.44 -22.06 2.72
C VAL A 49 -28.00 -23.48 2.82
N GLU A 50 -28.42 -24.05 1.69
CA GLU A 50 -28.40 -25.50 1.49
C GLU A 50 -27.14 -25.81 0.68
N GLU A 51 -25.97 -25.52 1.26
CA GLU A 51 -24.69 -26.03 0.73
C GLU A 51 -24.24 -27.19 1.62
N GLU A 52 -23.90 -28.29 0.96
CA GLU A 52 -23.31 -29.50 1.51
C GLU A 52 -22.17 -29.15 2.48
N VAL A 53 -22.48 -29.12 3.77
CA VAL A 53 -21.45 -29.12 4.81
C VAL A 53 -20.83 -30.51 4.74
N GLU A 54 -19.75 -30.67 3.97
CA GLU A 54 -18.87 -31.83 4.12
C GLU A 54 -18.58 -31.95 5.61
N HIS A 55 -18.99 -33.07 6.19
CA HIS A 55 -18.95 -33.28 7.62
C HIS A 55 -17.46 -33.38 8.01
N PHE A 56 -16.85 -32.27 8.46
CA PHE A 56 -15.47 -32.22 9.01
C PHE A 56 -15.30 -33.07 10.29
N ALA A 57 -16.28 -33.91 10.64
CA ALA A 57 -16.30 -34.74 11.83
C ALA A 57 -15.13 -35.72 11.91
N ASP A 58 -14.54 -36.11 10.77
CA ASP A 58 -13.44 -37.10 10.71
C ASP A 58 -12.03 -36.49 10.84
N LEU A 59 -11.91 -35.16 10.98
CA LEU A 59 -10.63 -34.44 11.12
C LEU A 59 -10.40 -33.88 12.55
N GLY A 60 -11.32 -34.14 13.48
CA GLY A 60 -11.39 -33.49 14.78
C GLY A 60 -10.14 -33.63 15.64
N ASP A 61 -9.46 -34.78 15.58
CA ASP A 61 -8.27 -35.06 16.40
C ASP A 61 -6.95 -34.62 15.75
N GLU A 62 -6.94 -34.30 14.44
CA GLU A 62 -5.72 -33.91 13.72
C GLU A 62 -5.53 -32.38 13.60
N LEU A 63 -6.61 -31.60 13.75
CA LEU A 63 -6.59 -30.16 13.60
C LEU A 63 -6.22 -29.47 14.91
N GLN A 64 -5.03 -28.86 14.94
CA GLN A 64 -4.56 -28.07 16.06
C GLN A 64 -4.40 -26.59 15.67
N PRO A 65 -4.80 -25.65 16.55
CA PRO A 65 -4.50 -24.24 16.36
C PRO A 65 -3.00 -23.99 16.16
N ALA A 66 -2.67 -23.01 15.31
CA ALA A 66 -1.27 -22.63 15.08
C ALA A 66 -0.66 -21.91 16.30
N LEU A 67 -1.50 -21.30 17.13
CA LEU A 67 -1.15 -20.58 18.34
C LEU A 67 -1.71 -21.33 19.55
N GLU A 68 -1.03 -21.20 20.68
CA GLU A 68 -1.55 -21.65 21.96
C GLU A 68 -2.78 -20.83 22.34
N ASP A 69 -3.78 -21.50 22.92
CA ASP A 69 -4.94 -20.82 23.49
C ASP A 69 -4.50 -19.97 24.68
N LYS A 70 -4.77 -18.67 24.60
CA LYS A 70 -4.48 -17.69 25.64
C LYS A 70 -5.76 -16.97 26.06
N PRO A 71 -5.89 -16.55 27.34
CA PRO A 71 -7.05 -15.78 27.76
C PRO A 71 -7.10 -14.44 27.04
N HIS A 72 -8.31 -13.99 26.71
CA HIS A 72 -8.53 -12.63 26.24
C HIS A 72 -8.29 -11.65 27.39
N VAL A 73 -7.56 -10.57 27.12
CA VAL A 73 -7.25 -9.51 28.09
C VAL A 73 -7.97 -8.22 27.72
N PRO A 74 -8.30 -7.35 28.69
CA PRO A 74 -8.90 -6.05 28.39
C PRO A 74 -8.00 -5.21 27.47
N PHE A 75 -8.56 -4.73 26.36
CA PHE A 75 -7.88 -3.79 25.47
C PHE A 75 -7.85 -2.39 26.11
N VAL A 76 -6.71 -1.71 26.04
CA VAL A 76 -6.54 -0.32 26.51
C VAL A 76 -6.61 0.63 25.32
N PRO A 77 -7.77 1.24 25.03
CA PRO A 77 -7.90 2.17 23.91
C PRO A 77 -7.25 3.52 24.25
N GLY A 78 -6.64 4.13 23.24
CA GLY A 78 -6.27 5.54 23.29
C GLY A 78 -7.30 6.41 22.60
N GLN A 79 -7.86 7.41 23.29
CA GLN A 79 -8.87 8.32 22.71
C GLN A 79 -8.25 9.45 21.87
N ASN A 80 -7.04 9.90 22.21
CA ASN A 80 -6.31 10.92 21.46
C ASN A 80 -4.79 10.76 21.63
N LEU A 81 -4.24 9.66 21.11
CA LEU A 81 -2.81 9.33 21.24
C LEU A 81 -1.89 10.33 20.54
N ASN A 82 -2.40 11.05 19.55
CA ASN A 82 -1.67 12.08 18.81
C ASN A 82 -2.64 13.21 18.41
N PRO A 83 -2.66 14.34 19.12
CA PRO A 83 -3.52 15.47 18.79
C PRO A 83 -3.35 15.94 17.34
N ASN A 84 -4.46 16.03 16.59
CA ASN A 84 -4.47 16.30 15.14
C ASN A 84 -3.65 15.29 14.31
N GLY A 85 -3.46 14.08 14.83
CA GLY A 85 -2.58 13.06 14.27
C GLY A 85 -2.92 12.68 12.83
N ALA A 86 -4.21 12.61 12.48
CA ALA A 86 -4.63 12.31 11.10
C ALA A 86 -4.12 13.36 10.10
N LYS A 87 -4.29 14.65 10.41
CA LYS A 87 -3.82 15.74 9.55
C LYS A 87 -2.30 15.81 9.49
N ARG A 88 -1.63 15.70 10.65
CA ARG A 88 -0.16 15.71 10.73
C ARG A 88 0.47 14.55 9.97
N LEU A 89 -0.07 13.34 10.12
CA LEU A 89 0.41 12.17 9.41
C LEU A 89 0.19 12.32 7.90
N TYR A 90 -0.97 12.83 7.47
CA TYR A 90 -1.20 13.15 6.06
C TYR A 90 -0.17 14.16 5.53
N GLU A 91 0.12 15.23 6.27
CA GLU A 91 1.09 16.25 5.91
C GLU A 91 2.53 15.73 5.84
N LEU A 92 2.87 14.75 6.68
CA LEU A 92 4.15 14.05 6.62
C LEU A 92 4.21 13.10 5.41
N MET A 93 3.18 12.29 5.21
CA MET A 93 3.13 11.26 4.14
C MET A 93 2.90 11.84 2.74
N ARG A 94 2.32 13.03 2.62
CA ARG A 94 2.24 13.74 1.32
C ARG A 94 3.62 14.12 0.79
N GLY A 95 4.59 14.37 1.68
CA GLY A 95 5.97 14.69 1.31
C GLY A 95 6.76 13.50 0.77
N ARG A 96 6.35 12.25 1.10
CA ARG A 96 7.05 11.05 0.65
C ARG A 96 7.03 10.92 -0.88
N ARG A 97 8.23 10.85 -1.47
CA ARG A 97 8.45 10.50 -2.87
C ARG A 97 9.34 9.26 -2.97
N SER A 98 9.30 8.58 -4.11
CA SER A 98 10.20 7.44 -4.37
C SER A 98 11.50 7.97 -4.96
N ILE A 99 12.59 7.83 -4.22
CA ILE A 99 13.89 8.43 -4.53
C ILE A 99 14.80 7.41 -5.23
N ARG A 100 15.40 7.78 -6.36
CA ARG A 100 16.24 6.87 -7.17
C ARG A 100 17.73 7.21 -7.15
N SER A 101 18.13 8.26 -6.43
CA SER A 101 19.53 8.65 -6.26
C SER A 101 19.79 8.93 -4.78
N PHE A 102 20.76 8.22 -4.22
CA PHE A 102 21.03 8.22 -2.79
C PHE A 102 22.43 8.74 -2.53
N SER A 103 22.60 9.38 -1.37
CA SER A 103 23.93 9.65 -0.87
C SER A 103 24.48 8.45 -0.11
N SER A 104 25.75 8.14 -0.32
CA SER A 104 26.47 7.17 0.51
C SER A 104 26.83 7.76 1.89
N HIS A 105 26.86 9.09 2.02
CA HIS A 105 27.21 9.83 3.24
C HIS A 105 26.33 11.08 3.43
N PRO A 106 25.84 11.37 4.66
CA PRO A 106 26.01 10.57 5.88
C PRO A 106 25.25 9.25 5.79
N LYS A 107 25.71 8.25 6.54
CA LYS A 107 25.00 6.97 6.70
C LYS A 107 24.10 7.08 7.94
N PRO A 108 22.78 6.80 7.86
CA PRO A 108 21.94 6.79 9.04
C PRO A 108 22.35 5.67 10.00
N ASP A 109 22.15 5.87 11.30
CA ASP A 109 22.43 4.84 12.30
C ASP A 109 21.53 3.61 12.04
N LEU A 110 22.10 2.42 12.21
CA LEU A 110 21.39 1.15 12.09
C LEU A 110 20.22 1.09 13.09
N SER A 111 20.36 1.68 14.28
CA SER A 111 19.28 1.74 15.29
C SER A 111 17.99 2.35 14.75
N VAL A 112 18.08 3.37 13.88
CA VAL A 112 16.92 3.99 13.22
C VAL A 112 16.25 3.01 12.25
N ILE A 113 17.05 2.22 11.51
CA ILE A 113 16.53 1.19 10.61
C ILE A 113 15.81 0.09 11.40
N GLU A 114 16.40 -0.34 12.52
CA GLU A 114 15.79 -1.31 13.41
C GLU A 114 14.45 -0.81 13.97
N ASP A 115 14.37 0.44 14.42
CA ASP A 115 13.11 1.03 14.92
C ASP A 115 12.04 1.08 13.82
N CYS A 116 12.43 1.40 12.59
CA CYS A 116 11.51 1.38 11.45
C CYS A 116 11.00 -0.05 11.16
N ILE A 117 11.86 -1.06 11.29
CA ILE A 117 11.48 -2.48 11.12
C ILE A 117 10.62 -2.96 12.30
N ARG A 118 10.92 -2.56 13.54
CA ARG A 118 10.06 -2.83 14.72
C ARG A 118 8.66 -2.28 14.49
N ALA A 119 8.54 -1.05 14.00
CA ALA A 119 7.26 -0.46 13.62
C ALA A 119 6.55 -1.31 12.55
N ALA A 120 7.27 -1.73 11.49
CA ALA A 120 6.72 -2.61 10.45
C ALA A 120 6.21 -3.95 11.01
N GLY A 121 6.90 -4.52 12.00
CA GLY A 121 6.51 -5.75 12.70
C GLY A 121 5.21 -5.64 13.50
N THR A 122 4.71 -4.42 13.77
CA THR A 122 3.41 -4.22 14.43
C THR A 122 2.20 -4.40 13.50
N ALA A 123 2.44 -4.70 12.21
CA ALA A 123 1.39 -4.90 11.24
C ALA A 123 0.42 -6.04 11.63
N PRO A 124 -0.86 -5.94 11.25
CA PRO A 124 -1.76 -7.08 11.35
C PRO A 124 -1.35 -8.18 10.37
N SER A 125 -1.65 -9.43 10.71
CA SER A 125 -1.43 -10.57 9.82
C SER A 125 -2.55 -11.62 9.99
N GLY A 126 -2.86 -12.33 8.89
CA GLY A 126 -3.86 -13.39 8.91
C GLY A 126 -3.50 -14.45 9.95
N ALA A 127 -4.43 -14.71 10.89
CA ALA A 127 -4.24 -15.62 12.03
C ALA A 127 -2.98 -15.33 12.88
N HIS A 128 -2.54 -14.06 12.94
CA HIS A 128 -1.36 -13.63 13.70
C HIS A 128 -0.10 -14.47 13.38
N THR A 129 0.13 -14.67 12.07
CA THR A 129 1.24 -15.49 11.56
C THR A 129 2.55 -14.74 11.34
N GLU A 130 2.50 -13.41 11.35
CA GLU A 130 3.67 -12.51 11.17
C GLU A 130 4.62 -12.94 10.04
N PRO A 131 4.11 -13.14 8.80
CA PRO A 131 4.79 -13.92 7.77
C PRO A 131 5.83 -13.09 6.99
N TRP A 132 6.73 -12.40 7.69
CA TRP A 132 7.70 -11.48 7.09
C TRP A 132 9.12 -11.70 7.62
N THR A 133 10.08 -11.53 6.71
CA THR A 133 11.50 -11.48 7.05
C THR A 133 12.11 -10.24 6.39
N TYR A 134 12.81 -9.41 7.17
CA TYR A 134 13.51 -8.23 6.68
C TYR A 134 15.02 -8.51 6.65
N CYS A 135 15.58 -8.68 5.45
CA CYS A 135 17.02 -8.84 5.29
C CYS A 135 17.66 -7.47 5.06
N VAL A 136 18.37 -6.95 6.06
CA VAL A 136 19.08 -5.67 5.98
C VAL A 136 20.52 -5.91 5.49
N VAL A 137 20.86 -5.34 4.34
CA VAL A 137 22.17 -5.47 3.70
C VAL A 137 22.87 -4.11 3.69
N GLN A 138 24.04 -4.05 4.30
CA GLN A 138 24.94 -2.88 4.26
C GLN A 138 26.31 -3.20 3.67
N GLU A 139 26.66 -4.48 3.54
CA GLU A 139 27.96 -4.94 3.07
C GLU A 139 28.16 -4.57 1.58
N PRO A 140 29.20 -3.80 1.21
CA PRO A 140 29.38 -3.29 -0.15
C PRO A 140 29.43 -4.38 -1.22
N GLU A 141 30.14 -5.48 -0.94
CA GLU A 141 30.28 -6.59 -1.89
C GLU A 141 28.93 -7.30 -2.11
N LEU A 142 28.17 -7.55 -1.04
CA LEU A 142 26.85 -8.16 -1.14
C LEU A 142 25.87 -7.25 -1.90
N LYS A 143 25.91 -5.93 -1.68
CA LYS A 143 25.14 -4.95 -2.46
C LYS A 143 25.51 -4.98 -3.95
N ARG A 144 26.80 -5.14 -4.28
CA ARG A 144 27.27 -5.26 -5.66
C ARG A 144 26.72 -6.53 -6.33
N SER A 145 26.80 -7.68 -5.67
CA SER A 145 26.22 -8.93 -6.19
C SER A 145 24.70 -8.84 -6.38
N ILE A 146 23.98 -8.17 -5.46
CA ILE A 146 22.55 -7.90 -5.62
C ILE A 146 22.29 -7.04 -6.86
N ARG A 147 23.08 -5.97 -7.06
CA ARG A 147 22.96 -5.10 -8.22
C ARG A 147 23.18 -5.85 -9.53
N GLU A 148 24.23 -6.66 -9.62
CA GLU A 148 24.55 -7.45 -10.81
C GLU A 148 23.38 -8.36 -11.21
N ILE A 149 22.81 -9.11 -10.25
CA ILE A 149 21.63 -9.96 -10.46
C ILE A 149 20.44 -9.14 -10.97
N VAL A 150 20.16 -8.00 -10.34
CA VAL A 150 19.00 -7.17 -10.69
C VAL A 150 19.16 -6.52 -12.07
N GLU A 151 20.33 -5.94 -12.39
CA GLU A 151 20.56 -5.29 -13.68
C GLU A 151 20.55 -6.30 -14.83
N GLN A 152 21.10 -7.50 -14.63
CA GLN A 152 21.06 -8.57 -15.64
C GLN A 152 19.63 -9.00 -15.96
N GLU A 153 18.80 -9.26 -14.94
CA GLU A 153 17.40 -9.65 -15.15
C GLU A 153 16.55 -8.50 -15.69
N GLU A 154 16.79 -7.26 -15.24
CA GLU A 154 16.10 -6.07 -15.76
C GLU A 154 16.43 -5.82 -17.23
N LEU A 155 17.67 -6.05 -17.67
CA LEU A 155 18.03 -5.97 -19.09
C LEU A 155 17.18 -6.94 -19.93
N VAL A 156 17.02 -8.17 -19.48
CA VAL A 156 16.16 -9.17 -20.15
C VAL A 156 14.68 -8.77 -20.05
N ASN A 157 14.24 -8.22 -18.93
CA ASN A 157 12.87 -7.78 -18.75
C ASN A 157 12.51 -6.66 -19.72
N TYR A 158 13.33 -5.61 -19.81
CA TYR A 158 13.08 -4.48 -20.72
C TYR A 158 13.21 -4.86 -22.20
N SER A 159 14.10 -5.80 -22.53
CA SER A 159 14.35 -6.18 -23.94
C SER A 159 13.38 -7.25 -24.47
N GLN A 160 12.84 -8.12 -23.61
CA GLN A 160 12.12 -9.31 -24.06
C GLN A 160 10.83 -9.64 -23.29
N ARG A 161 10.78 -9.44 -21.96
CA ARG A 161 9.68 -9.99 -21.15
C ARG A 161 8.57 -9.01 -20.80
N MET A 162 8.88 -7.73 -20.67
CA MET A 162 7.87 -6.72 -20.34
C MET A 162 7.01 -6.43 -21.57
N HIS A 163 5.69 -6.42 -21.37
CA HIS A 163 4.76 -6.01 -22.40
C HIS A 163 5.07 -4.57 -22.89
N PRO A 164 4.98 -4.26 -24.20
CA PRO A 164 5.34 -2.93 -24.71
C PRO A 164 4.58 -1.77 -24.06
N GLN A 165 3.31 -1.99 -23.66
CA GLN A 165 2.53 -1.01 -22.90
C GLN A 165 3.21 -0.70 -21.55
N TRP A 166 3.69 -1.71 -20.84
CA TRP A 166 4.36 -1.52 -19.56
C TRP A 166 5.65 -0.71 -19.73
N VAL A 167 6.48 -1.03 -20.73
CA VAL A 167 7.68 -0.23 -21.05
C VAL A 167 7.30 1.22 -21.35
N THR A 168 6.20 1.43 -22.08
CA THR A 168 5.67 2.75 -22.42
C THR A 168 5.22 3.53 -21.18
N ASP A 169 4.55 2.88 -20.25
CA ASP A 169 4.03 3.45 -19.00
C ASP A 169 5.16 3.85 -18.04
N LEU A 170 6.34 3.23 -18.15
CA LEU A 170 7.52 3.54 -17.34
C LEU A 170 8.32 4.75 -17.86
N ARG A 171 8.13 5.17 -19.12
CA ARG A 171 8.89 6.29 -19.72
C ARG A 171 8.85 7.59 -18.89
N PRO A 172 7.69 8.05 -18.34
CA PRO A 172 7.64 9.24 -17.50
C PRO A 172 8.46 9.13 -16.20
N LEU A 173 8.75 7.90 -15.77
CA LEU A 173 9.57 7.64 -14.58
C LEU A 173 11.07 7.63 -14.88
N GLN A 174 11.45 7.67 -16.17
CA GLN A 174 12.83 7.65 -16.66
C GLN A 174 13.65 6.50 -16.06
N THR A 175 13.01 5.33 -15.86
CA THR A 175 13.68 4.12 -15.37
C THR A 175 14.27 3.32 -16.51
N ASN A 176 15.43 2.71 -16.25
CA ASN A 176 16.09 1.78 -17.17
C ASN A 176 16.60 0.56 -16.37
N HIS A 177 17.40 -0.30 -17.02
CA HIS A 177 17.95 -1.49 -16.39
C HIS A 177 19.08 -1.19 -15.38
N VAL A 178 19.73 -0.02 -15.46
CA VAL A 178 20.84 0.39 -14.58
C VAL A 178 20.28 0.89 -13.24
N LYS A 179 20.75 0.30 -12.13
CA LYS A 179 20.22 0.51 -10.78
C LYS A 179 21.32 0.94 -9.81
N GLU A 180 21.96 2.07 -10.08
CA GLU A 180 23.08 2.62 -9.26
C GLU A 180 22.74 2.71 -7.77
N TYR A 181 21.49 3.06 -7.45
CA TYR A 181 20.98 3.13 -6.09
C TYR A 181 21.16 1.84 -5.26
N LEU A 182 21.31 0.68 -5.89
CA LEU A 182 21.56 -0.59 -5.20
C LEU A 182 22.95 -0.64 -4.54
N THR A 183 23.91 0.12 -5.08
CA THR A 183 25.25 0.26 -4.50
C THR A 183 25.42 1.57 -3.73
N GLU A 184 24.79 2.67 -4.18
CA GLU A 184 24.90 3.98 -3.53
C GLU A 184 24.18 4.05 -2.19
N ALA A 185 22.97 3.48 -2.07
CA ALA A 185 22.20 3.54 -0.83
C ALA A 185 22.95 2.83 0.31
N PRO A 186 23.03 3.40 1.52
CA PRO A 186 23.74 2.80 2.64
C PRO A 186 23.14 1.46 3.10
N TYR A 187 21.83 1.28 2.92
CA TYR A 187 21.12 0.05 3.26
C TYR A 187 20.24 -0.41 2.10
N LEU A 188 20.19 -1.73 1.89
CA LEU A 188 19.10 -2.39 1.16
C LEU A 188 18.30 -3.22 2.16
N ILE A 189 16.98 -3.09 2.14
CA ILE A 189 16.06 -3.94 2.90
C ILE A 189 15.33 -4.83 1.90
N LEU A 190 15.61 -6.13 1.92
CA LEU A 190 14.88 -7.12 1.15
C LEU A 190 13.80 -7.73 2.03
N ILE A 191 12.55 -7.45 1.68
CA ILE A 191 11.37 -7.89 2.39
C ILE A 191 10.89 -9.19 1.76
N PHE A 192 11.04 -10.29 2.48
CA PHE A 192 10.54 -11.59 2.08
C PHE A 192 9.20 -11.86 2.75
N LYS A 193 8.23 -12.36 1.98
CA LYS A 193 7.03 -12.99 2.55
C LYS A 193 7.33 -14.47 2.81
N GLN A 194 6.89 -14.97 3.95
CA GLN A 194 6.93 -16.39 4.28
C GLN A 194 5.63 -17.03 3.77
N THR A 195 5.72 -17.88 2.75
CA THR A 195 4.54 -18.54 2.15
C THR A 195 3.91 -19.56 3.08
N TYR A 196 4.69 -20.07 4.03
CA TYR A 196 4.29 -20.95 5.12
C TYR A 196 5.35 -20.87 6.22
N GLY A 197 4.98 -21.19 7.46
CA GLY A 197 5.88 -21.28 8.60
C GLY A 197 6.45 -22.69 8.74
N LEU A 198 7.61 -22.78 9.36
CA LEU A 198 8.24 -24.05 9.74
C LEU A 198 8.07 -24.24 11.25
N SER A 199 7.50 -25.37 11.68
CA SER A 199 7.51 -25.76 13.10
C SER A 199 8.95 -26.04 13.56
N GLU A 200 9.24 -25.88 14.86
CA GLU A 200 10.58 -26.08 15.47
C GLU A 200 11.22 -27.43 15.12
N ASN A 201 10.41 -28.46 14.87
CA ASN A 201 10.89 -29.80 14.50
C ASN A 201 10.93 -30.04 12.98
N GLY A 202 10.65 -29.04 12.14
CA GLY A 202 10.60 -29.13 10.67
C GLY A 202 9.47 -30.00 10.08
N LYS A 203 8.73 -30.74 10.93
CA LYS A 203 7.75 -31.75 10.52
C LYS A 203 6.38 -31.19 10.10
N ARG A 204 5.99 -30.00 10.56
CA ARG A 204 4.68 -29.41 10.27
C ARG A 204 4.82 -28.01 9.67
N MET A 205 4.24 -27.85 8.48
CA MET A 205 4.11 -26.55 7.81
C MET A 205 2.95 -25.78 8.45
N ARG A 206 3.22 -24.63 9.06
CA ARG A 206 2.16 -23.72 9.51
C ARG A 206 1.65 -22.92 8.32
N ARG A 207 0.34 -22.90 8.11
CA ARG A 207 -0.26 -22.14 7.00
C ARG A 207 -0.18 -20.65 7.32
N HIS A 208 0.30 -19.85 6.37
CA HIS A 208 0.29 -18.39 6.45
C HIS A 208 -0.80 -17.83 5.55
N TYR A 209 -1.94 -17.51 6.16
CA TYR A 209 -3.12 -16.99 5.46
C TYR A 209 -2.87 -15.55 5.00
N TYR A 210 -3.19 -15.26 3.74
CA TYR A 210 -3.03 -13.93 3.16
C TYR A 210 -1.64 -13.31 3.39
N ASN A 211 -0.59 -14.15 3.32
CA ASN A 211 0.79 -13.73 3.61
C ASN A 211 1.24 -12.52 2.79
N GLU A 212 0.95 -12.48 1.49
CA GLU A 212 1.33 -11.36 0.63
C GLU A 212 0.66 -10.05 1.04
N ILE A 213 -0.63 -10.07 1.38
CA ILE A 213 -1.37 -8.90 1.86
C ILE A 213 -0.79 -8.45 3.20
N SER A 214 -0.59 -9.38 4.13
CA SER A 214 -0.03 -9.13 5.46
C SER A 214 1.36 -8.47 5.37
N THR A 215 2.28 -9.05 4.60
CA THR A 215 3.62 -8.50 4.38
C THR A 215 3.58 -7.16 3.63
N SER A 216 2.63 -6.94 2.72
CA SER A 216 2.47 -5.65 2.03
C SER A 216 1.99 -4.53 2.97
N ILE A 217 1.09 -4.85 3.92
CA ILE A 217 0.68 -3.89 4.97
C ILE A 217 1.89 -3.54 5.84
N ALA A 218 2.68 -4.53 6.24
CA ALA A 218 3.91 -4.32 7.01
C ALA A 218 4.93 -3.44 6.26
N ALA A 219 5.10 -3.66 4.96
CA ALA A 219 5.90 -2.78 4.11
C ALA A 219 5.33 -1.35 4.03
N GLY A 220 4.00 -1.19 4.02
CA GLY A 220 3.35 0.11 4.11
C GLY A 220 3.69 0.86 5.40
N ILE A 221 3.65 0.18 6.55
CA ILE A 221 4.06 0.74 7.84
C ILE A 221 5.55 1.09 7.83
N LEU A 222 6.42 0.24 7.26
CA LEU A 222 7.85 0.52 7.09
C LEU A 222 8.09 1.81 6.30
N LEU A 223 7.38 2.02 5.19
CA LEU A 223 7.49 3.24 4.39
C LEU A 223 7.08 4.49 5.19
N CYS A 224 6.04 4.38 6.03
CA CYS A 224 5.62 5.46 6.92
C CYS A 224 6.69 5.77 7.98
N ALA A 225 7.27 4.73 8.60
CA ALA A 225 8.32 4.87 9.61
C ALA A 225 9.59 5.50 9.02
N LEU A 226 10.03 5.05 7.85
CA LEU A 226 11.19 5.63 7.15
C LEU A 226 10.97 7.12 6.83
N GLN A 227 9.79 7.48 6.31
CA GLN A 227 9.45 8.88 6.05
C GLN A 227 9.43 9.71 7.34
N ALA A 228 8.94 9.16 8.45
CA ALA A 228 8.92 9.82 9.75
C ALA A 228 10.34 10.00 10.33
N ALA A 229 11.25 9.07 10.05
CA ALA A 229 12.67 9.16 10.39
C ALA A 229 13.47 10.10 9.47
N GLY A 230 12.83 10.71 8.46
CA GLY A 230 13.51 11.58 7.48
C GLY A 230 14.33 10.83 6.44
N LEU A 231 14.12 9.52 6.28
CA LEU A 231 14.82 8.69 5.32
C LEU A 231 14.06 8.57 4.00
N ALA A 232 14.81 8.61 2.91
CA ALA A 232 14.31 8.33 1.58
C ALA A 232 14.30 6.82 1.31
N SER A 233 13.38 6.39 0.46
CA SER A 233 13.29 5.00 0.01
C SER A 233 12.64 4.86 -1.37
N LEU A 234 12.81 3.68 -1.97
CA LEU A 234 12.22 3.33 -3.26
C LEU A 234 11.74 1.90 -3.25
N VAL A 235 10.42 1.70 -3.34
CA VAL A 235 9.85 0.36 -3.53
C VAL A 235 10.24 -0.15 -4.92
N THR A 236 10.97 -1.26 -4.97
CA THR A 236 11.26 -1.98 -6.22
C THR A 236 10.80 -3.42 -6.12
N THR A 237 10.34 -3.96 -7.25
CA THR A 237 9.90 -5.34 -7.41
C THR A 237 10.73 -5.97 -8.55
N PRO A 238 11.97 -6.40 -8.28
CA PRO A 238 12.87 -6.89 -9.32
C PRO A 238 12.35 -8.23 -9.86
N LEU A 239 11.59 -8.14 -10.96
CA LEU A 239 10.89 -9.26 -11.56
C LEU A 239 11.88 -10.35 -11.96
N ASN A 240 11.58 -11.60 -11.61
CA ASN A 240 12.40 -12.80 -11.84
C ASN A 240 13.71 -12.90 -11.01
N CYS A 241 14.07 -11.89 -10.22
CA CYS A 241 15.27 -11.96 -9.37
C CYS A 241 15.07 -12.75 -8.07
N GLY A 242 13.82 -13.04 -7.70
CA GLY A 242 13.46 -13.62 -6.39
C GLY A 242 14.27 -14.87 -6.00
N PRO A 243 14.34 -15.92 -6.85
CA PRO A 243 15.11 -17.13 -6.53
C PRO A 243 16.61 -16.87 -6.36
N ALA A 244 17.22 -16.06 -7.23
CA ALA A 244 18.65 -15.75 -7.18
C ALA A 244 19.00 -14.95 -5.92
N LEU A 245 18.19 -13.93 -5.58
CA LEU A 245 18.38 -13.12 -4.38
C LEU A 245 18.13 -13.93 -3.09
N ARG A 246 17.14 -14.83 -3.10
CA ARG A 246 16.90 -15.78 -1.99
C ARG A 246 18.13 -16.65 -1.73
N ASN A 247 18.70 -17.23 -2.79
CA ASN A 247 19.89 -18.09 -2.70
C ASN A 247 21.12 -17.29 -2.23
N LEU A 248 21.36 -16.11 -2.80
CA LEU A 248 22.46 -15.22 -2.42
C LEU A 248 22.44 -14.87 -0.93
N LEU A 249 21.25 -14.65 -0.37
CA LEU A 249 21.06 -14.30 1.04
C LEU A 249 20.87 -15.52 1.96
N GLY A 250 21.03 -16.74 1.44
CA GLY A 250 20.87 -17.98 2.22
C GLY A 250 19.47 -18.15 2.82
N ARG A 251 18.43 -17.61 2.18
CA ARG A 251 17.06 -17.64 2.72
C ARG A 251 16.37 -18.98 2.41
N PRO A 252 15.54 -19.49 3.34
CA PRO A 252 14.89 -20.79 3.18
C PRO A 252 13.85 -20.76 2.05
N VAL A 253 13.49 -21.94 1.54
CA VAL A 253 12.61 -22.08 0.35
C VAL A 253 11.18 -21.59 0.58
N ASN A 254 10.75 -21.49 1.83
CA ASN A 254 9.44 -20.95 2.22
C ASN A 254 9.39 -19.41 2.14
N GLU A 255 10.51 -18.74 1.90
CA GLU A 255 10.58 -17.30 1.74
C GLU A 255 10.63 -16.89 0.27
N LYS A 256 9.78 -15.94 -0.12
CA LYS A 256 9.78 -15.34 -1.45
C LYS A 256 9.98 -13.84 -1.33
N LEU A 257 10.91 -13.29 -2.11
CA LEU A 257 11.13 -11.86 -2.18
C LEU A 257 9.84 -11.16 -2.62
N LEU A 258 9.41 -10.16 -1.86
CA LEU A 258 8.27 -9.33 -2.17
C LEU A 258 8.71 -7.93 -2.64
N ILE A 259 9.57 -7.27 -1.85
CA ILE A 259 10.05 -5.91 -2.10
C ILE A 259 11.56 -5.85 -1.87
N LEU A 260 12.28 -5.17 -2.75
CA LEU A 260 13.65 -4.70 -2.50
C LEU A 260 13.59 -3.18 -2.31
N LEU A 261 14.08 -2.71 -1.17
CA LEU A 261 13.98 -1.31 -0.73
C LEU A 261 15.37 -0.74 -0.43
N PRO A 262 16.01 0.02 -1.33
CA PRO A 262 17.12 0.90 -0.97
C PRO A 262 16.65 1.99 0.00
N VAL A 263 17.45 2.25 1.03
CA VAL A 263 17.15 3.20 2.11
C VAL A 263 18.38 4.04 2.43
N GLY A 264 18.18 5.35 2.60
CA GLY A 264 19.22 6.29 2.99
C GLY A 264 18.77 7.74 2.82
N TYR A 265 19.71 8.67 2.82
CA TYR A 265 19.43 10.05 2.48
C TYR A 265 19.44 10.26 0.96
N PRO A 266 18.61 11.16 0.42
CA PRO A 266 18.68 11.53 -0.99
C PRO A 266 20.02 12.19 -1.30
N LYS A 267 20.51 12.02 -2.52
CA LYS A 267 21.68 12.77 -3.02
C LYS A 267 21.34 14.25 -3.17
N ASP A 268 22.31 15.14 -3.00
CA ASP A 268 22.13 16.57 -3.26
C ASP A 268 21.69 16.81 -4.71
N GLY A 269 20.70 17.69 -4.90
CA GLY A 269 20.12 17.97 -6.21
C GLY A 269 19.29 16.82 -6.79
N CYS A 270 18.95 15.78 -6.01
CA CYS A 270 18.10 14.69 -6.48
C CYS A 270 16.74 15.21 -6.98
N THR A 271 16.38 14.80 -8.20
CA THR A 271 15.10 15.13 -8.82
C THR A 271 14.12 13.96 -8.73
N VAL A 272 12.82 14.29 -8.74
CA VAL A 272 11.73 13.33 -8.86
C VAL A 272 10.82 13.77 -10.01
N PRO A 273 10.17 12.83 -10.73
CA PRO A 273 9.16 13.20 -11.72
C PRO A 273 8.08 14.07 -11.09
N ASP A 274 7.61 15.12 -11.77
CA ASP A 274 6.58 16.02 -11.25
C ASP A 274 5.17 15.39 -11.38
N LEU A 275 4.89 14.43 -10.51
CA LEU A 275 3.64 13.67 -10.51
C LEU A 275 2.71 14.15 -9.40
N ALA A 276 1.47 14.45 -9.75
CA ALA A 276 0.40 14.71 -8.81
C ALA A 276 -0.28 13.40 -8.37
N ARG A 277 -0.63 13.31 -7.07
CA ARG A 277 -1.53 12.26 -6.57
C ARG A 277 -2.98 12.62 -6.92
N LYS A 278 -3.85 11.61 -7.02
CA LYS A 278 -5.30 11.81 -7.18
C LYS A 278 -5.88 12.62 -6.02
N ASN A 279 -6.87 13.45 -6.31
CA ASN A 279 -7.65 14.17 -5.29
C ASN A 279 -8.50 13.20 -4.46
N LEU A 280 -8.90 13.63 -3.25
CA LEU A 280 -9.72 12.83 -2.33
C LEU A 280 -11.02 12.33 -2.98
N SER A 281 -11.69 13.18 -3.76
CA SER A 281 -12.92 12.83 -4.49
C SER A 281 -12.77 11.67 -5.47
N ASN A 282 -11.53 11.37 -5.90
CA ASN A 282 -11.24 10.32 -6.87
C ASN A 282 -10.82 9.00 -6.20
N ILE A 283 -10.70 8.98 -4.86
CA ILE A 283 -10.25 7.81 -4.09
C ILE A 283 -11.18 7.46 -2.92
N MET A 284 -12.11 8.35 -2.56
CA MET A 284 -13.08 8.16 -1.48
C MET A 284 -14.51 8.21 -2.03
N VAL A 285 -15.27 7.14 -1.79
CA VAL A 285 -16.71 7.06 -2.08
C VAL A 285 -17.45 6.98 -0.75
N THR A 286 -18.49 7.80 -0.60
CA THR A 286 -19.39 7.77 0.57
C THR A 286 -20.73 7.21 0.14
N PHE A 287 -21.29 6.33 0.97
CA PHE A 287 -22.59 5.71 0.74
C PHE A 287 -23.60 6.33 1.69
#